data_AF-A0A521KU70-F1
#
_entry.id   AF-A0A521KU70-F1
#
_cell.length_a   1.000
_cell.length_b   1.000
_cell.length_c   1.000
_cell.angle_alpha   90.00
_cell.angle_beta   90.00
_cell.angle_gamma   90.00
#
_symmetry.space_group_name_H-M   'P 1'
#
loop_
_entity.id
_entity.type
_entity.pdbx_description
1 polymer ?
#
loop_
_entity_poly.entity_id
_entity_poly.type
_entity_poly.pdbx_seq_one_letter_code
_entity_poly.pdbx_strand_id
1 'polypeptide(L)'
;MQPLPNTRGRFGSFGGRYVPETLMPAILELEEAYGKTRRDRTFQAEFADYLKRFVGRPTSLYFAERLTKRLGGAKIYLKREDLCHTGAHKINNSIGQVLLARRMKKKRVIAETGAGQHGVATATAAAMFGLTCEIYMGTEDMERQSLNVFRMRLLGATVTGVDAGSRTLKDAINEAMRDWTTNVQTTNYILGSVLGPHPYPMMVRDFQSVIGREARKQILVEEGRLPDYLVACVGGGSNSIGLFHAFLKDTHVKMVGVEAAGLGIESGKHAARFAGGRPGVLHGTMTYLLQDDDGQVNLTHSVSAGLDYAAVGPEHSFYHDV
;
A
#
# COMPACT_ATOMS: atom_id res chain seq x y z
N MET A 1 19.15 -6.66 -16.61
CA MET A 1 18.92 -6.20 -15.23
C MET A 1 18.72 -7.42 -14.33
N GLN A 2 19.31 -7.40 -13.13
CA GLN A 2 18.97 -8.40 -12.10
C GLN A 2 17.47 -8.31 -11.75
N PRO A 3 16.84 -9.42 -11.33
CA PRO A 3 15.47 -9.38 -10.85
C PRO A 3 15.34 -8.42 -9.65
N LEU A 4 14.30 -7.58 -9.66
CA LEU A 4 13.99 -6.65 -8.58
C LEU A 4 12.76 -7.13 -7.79
N PRO A 5 12.83 -7.18 -6.45
CA PRO A 5 14.04 -7.01 -5.64
C PRO A 5 15.02 -8.17 -5.79
N ASN A 6 16.28 -7.97 -5.40
CA ASN A 6 17.26 -9.06 -5.31
C ASN A 6 16.92 -10.05 -4.18
N THR A 7 17.73 -11.09 -4.01
CA THR A 7 17.50 -12.14 -2.99
C THR A 7 17.49 -11.63 -1.54
N ARG A 8 18.07 -10.45 -1.28
CA ARG A 8 18.03 -9.79 0.03
C ARG A 8 16.83 -8.85 0.19
N GLY A 9 15.91 -8.85 -0.77
CA GLY A 9 14.74 -7.97 -0.76
C GLY A 9 15.06 -6.51 -1.05
N ARG A 10 16.14 -6.24 -1.79
CA ARG A 10 16.55 -4.87 -2.14
C ARG A 10 16.27 -4.49 -3.59
N PHE A 11 15.80 -3.27 -3.79
CA PHE A 11 15.67 -2.58 -5.07
C PHE A 11 16.84 -1.61 -5.21
N GLY A 12 17.93 -2.03 -5.86
CA GLY A 12 19.20 -1.31 -5.77
C GLY A 12 19.65 -1.18 -4.31
N SER A 13 19.77 0.06 -3.83
CA SER A 13 20.15 0.38 -2.44
C SER A 13 18.98 0.32 -1.44
N PHE A 14 17.74 0.34 -1.92
CA PHE A 14 16.53 0.45 -1.09
C PHE A 14 15.92 -0.90 -0.76
N GLY A 15 15.03 -0.97 0.23
CA GLY A 15 14.35 -2.20 0.67
C GLY A 15 15.06 -2.88 1.84
N GLY A 16 15.15 -4.20 1.80
CA GLY A 16 15.79 -5.00 2.85
C GLY A 16 14.88 -5.34 4.02
N ARG A 17 15.48 -5.76 5.14
CA ARG A 17 14.78 -6.18 6.38
C ARG A 17 15.50 -5.55 7.57
N TYR A 18 15.02 -4.39 7.98
CA TYR A 18 15.58 -3.62 9.09
C TYR A 18 14.67 -3.73 10.32
N VAL A 19 14.51 -4.95 10.81
CA VAL A 19 13.62 -5.27 11.94
C VAL A 19 14.41 -5.92 13.08
N PRO A 20 13.85 -5.95 14.31
CA PRO A 20 14.44 -6.72 15.40
C PRO A 20 14.51 -8.21 15.05
N GLU A 21 15.53 -8.89 15.57
CA GLU A 21 15.73 -10.34 15.37
C GLU A 21 14.51 -11.17 15.80
N THR A 22 13.79 -10.72 16.84
CA THR A 22 12.57 -11.36 17.32
C THR A 22 11.45 -11.43 16.27
N LEU A 23 11.46 -10.56 15.26
CA LEU A 23 10.47 -10.53 14.18
C LEU A 23 10.92 -11.30 12.93
N MET A 24 12.21 -11.62 12.83
CA MET A 24 12.78 -12.30 11.66
C MET A 24 12.12 -13.66 11.35
N PRO A 25 11.80 -14.52 12.34
CA PRO A 25 11.10 -15.78 12.07
C PRO A 25 9.74 -15.57 11.36
N ALA A 26 8.95 -14.59 11.79
CA ALA A 26 7.64 -14.32 11.19
C ALA A 26 7.77 -13.77 9.76
N ILE A 27 8.79 -12.95 9.51
CA ILE A 27 9.09 -12.42 8.18
C ILE A 27 9.57 -13.51 7.24
N LEU A 28 10.43 -14.42 7.70
CA LEU A 28 10.92 -15.55 6.91
C LEU A 28 9.79 -16.53 6.59
N GLU A 29 8.91 -16.82 7.56
CA GLU A 29 7.69 -17.63 7.34
C GLU A 29 6.80 -16.98 6.26
N LEU A 30 6.58 -15.67 6.34
CA LEU A 30 5.80 -14.92 5.37
C LEU A 30 6.44 -14.93 3.97
N GLU A 31 7.75 -14.74 3.88
CA GLU A 31 8.49 -14.79 2.61
C GLU A 31 8.38 -16.16 1.96
N GLU A 32 8.60 -17.24 2.72
CA GLU A 32 8.52 -18.59 2.20
C GLU A 32 7.10 -18.91 1.73
N ALA A 33 6.10 -18.58 2.55
CA ALA A 33 4.69 -18.79 2.22
C ALA A 33 4.29 -18.00 0.97
N TYR A 34 4.69 -16.74 0.87
CA TYR A 34 4.42 -15.91 -0.31
C TYR A 34 5.16 -16.43 -1.55
N GLY A 35 6.42 -16.84 -1.42
CA GLY A 35 7.23 -17.38 -2.51
C GLY A 35 6.61 -18.62 -3.15
N LYS A 36 6.06 -19.54 -2.34
CA LYS A 36 5.28 -20.70 -2.79
C LYS A 36 3.98 -20.24 -3.46
N THR A 37 3.24 -19.37 -2.79
CA THR A 37 1.90 -18.92 -3.18
C THR A 37 1.87 -18.12 -4.49
N ARG A 38 2.90 -17.30 -4.75
CA ARG A 38 3.04 -16.51 -5.98
C ARG A 38 3.12 -17.39 -7.24
N ARG A 39 3.64 -18.63 -7.11
CA ARG A 39 3.78 -19.58 -8.22
C ARG A 39 2.67 -20.62 -8.27
N ASP A 40 1.83 -20.69 -7.24
CA ASP A 40 0.76 -21.68 -7.14
C ASP A 40 -0.48 -21.25 -7.93
N ARG A 41 -0.79 -22.00 -8.99
CA ARG A 41 -1.96 -21.78 -9.85
C ARG A 41 -3.29 -21.85 -9.09
N THR A 42 -3.39 -22.68 -8.06
CA THR A 42 -4.62 -22.81 -7.27
C THR A 42 -4.89 -21.54 -6.48
N PHE A 43 -3.86 -20.96 -5.85
CA PHE A 43 -3.99 -19.68 -5.17
C PHE A 43 -4.30 -18.55 -6.16
N GLN A 44 -3.59 -18.50 -7.30
CA GLN A 44 -3.83 -17.45 -8.29
C GLN A 44 -5.26 -17.51 -8.84
N ALA A 45 -5.80 -18.72 -9.04
CA ALA A 45 -7.20 -18.91 -9.45
C ALA A 45 -8.18 -18.47 -8.35
N GLU A 46 -7.95 -18.87 -7.10
CA GLU A 46 -8.77 -18.47 -5.94
C GLU A 46 -8.75 -16.95 -5.75
N PHE A 47 -7.56 -16.33 -5.75
CA PHE A 47 -7.40 -14.88 -5.65
C PHE A 47 -8.10 -14.14 -6.79
N ALA A 48 -7.92 -14.59 -8.04
CA ALA A 48 -8.59 -14.01 -9.19
C ALA A 48 -10.12 -14.13 -9.11
N ASP A 49 -10.65 -15.24 -8.59
CA ASP A 49 -12.08 -15.43 -8.40
C ASP A 49 -12.64 -14.45 -7.35
N TYR A 50 -11.96 -14.26 -6.22
CA TYR A 50 -12.35 -13.26 -5.22
C TYR A 50 -12.24 -11.82 -5.76
N LEU A 51 -11.19 -11.50 -6.51
CA LEU A 51 -11.09 -10.20 -7.18
C LEU A 51 -12.27 -9.98 -8.12
N LYS A 52 -12.70 -11.00 -8.87
CA LYS A 52 -13.81 -10.89 -9.81
C LYS A 52 -15.16 -10.79 -9.09
N ARG A 53 -15.48 -11.78 -8.24
CA ARG A 53 -16.82 -11.97 -7.69
C ARG A 53 -17.11 -11.14 -6.45
N PHE A 54 -16.10 -10.88 -5.63
CA PHE A 54 -16.25 -10.15 -4.37
C PHE A 54 -15.79 -8.70 -4.48
N VAL A 55 -14.62 -8.44 -5.08
CA VAL A 55 -14.12 -7.07 -5.25
C VAL A 55 -14.81 -6.32 -6.39
N GLY A 56 -15.26 -7.04 -7.43
CA GLY A 56 -15.93 -6.45 -8.59
C GLY A 56 -14.98 -6.09 -9.74
N ARG A 57 -13.84 -6.78 -9.87
CA ARG A 57 -12.88 -6.56 -10.96
C ARG A 57 -13.30 -7.21 -12.28
N PRO A 58 -12.89 -6.67 -13.45
CA PRO A 58 -12.03 -5.50 -13.62
C PRO A 58 -12.76 -4.18 -13.36
N THR A 59 -12.04 -3.18 -12.84
CA THR A 59 -12.59 -1.82 -12.70
C THR A 59 -12.56 -1.08 -14.05
N SER A 60 -13.53 -0.21 -14.31
CA SER A 60 -13.60 0.51 -15.59
C SER A 60 -12.43 1.48 -15.80
N LEU A 61 -12.08 1.72 -17.06
CA LEU A 61 -11.24 2.85 -17.49
C LEU A 61 -12.15 3.88 -18.15
N TYR A 62 -12.37 5.02 -17.50
CA TYR A 62 -13.40 5.98 -17.90
C TYR A 62 -12.77 7.20 -18.59
N PHE A 63 -13.18 7.49 -19.82
CA PHE A 63 -12.79 8.72 -20.51
C PHE A 63 -13.50 9.93 -19.90
N ALA A 64 -12.74 10.81 -19.24
CA ALA A 64 -13.26 12.00 -18.58
C ALA A 64 -13.37 13.18 -19.57
N GLU A 65 -14.36 13.13 -20.46
CA GLU A 65 -14.54 14.09 -21.56
C GLU A 65 -14.60 15.54 -21.07
N ARG A 66 -15.40 15.84 -20.04
CA ARG A 66 -15.53 17.20 -19.50
C ARG A 66 -14.22 17.73 -18.89
N LEU A 67 -13.45 16.87 -18.24
CA LEU A 67 -12.16 17.24 -17.66
C LEU A 67 -11.12 17.49 -18.76
N THR A 68 -11.10 16.62 -19.76
CA THR A 68 -10.27 16.77 -20.98
C THR A 68 -10.56 18.11 -21.66
N LYS A 69 -11.84 18.42 -21.93
CA LYS A 69 -12.27 19.70 -22.53
C LYS A 69 -11.87 20.91 -21.67
N ARG A 70 -12.05 20.82 -20.35
CA ARG A 70 -11.72 21.92 -19.43
C ARG A 70 -10.23 22.24 -19.40
N LEU A 71 -9.37 21.23 -19.44
CA LEU A 71 -7.91 21.43 -19.38
C LEU A 71 -7.31 21.75 -20.76
N GLY A 72 -8.00 21.42 -21.86
CA GLY A 72 -7.61 21.80 -23.22
C GLY A 72 -6.32 21.15 -23.73
N GLY A 73 -5.73 20.22 -22.96
CA GLY A 73 -4.48 19.55 -23.27
C GLY A 73 -4.67 18.05 -23.52
N ALA A 74 -4.28 17.24 -22.53
CA ALA A 74 -4.31 15.77 -22.66
C ALA A 74 -5.73 15.19 -22.61
N LYS A 75 -5.95 14.07 -23.32
CA LYS A 75 -7.08 13.16 -23.08
C LYS A 75 -6.90 12.47 -21.73
N ILE A 76 -7.91 12.57 -20.86
CA ILE A 76 -7.82 12.03 -19.50
C ILE A 76 -8.70 10.81 -19.33
N TYR A 77 -8.08 9.71 -18.90
CA TYR A 77 -8.74 8.49 -18.48
C TYR A 77 -8.59 8.28 -16.98
N LEU A 78 -9.68 7.87 -16.33
CA LEU A 78 -9.70 7.55 -14.90
C LEU A 78 -9.80 6.03 -14.74
N LYS A 79 -8.77 5.42 -14.14
CA LYS A 79 -8.82 4.01 -13.72
C LYS A 79 -9.64 3.92 -12.42
N ARG A 80 -10.85 3.36 -12.50
CA ARG A 80 -11.91 3.50 -11.48
C ARG A 80 -11.76 2.56 -10.27
N GLU A 81 -10.62 2.62 -9.58
CA GLU A 81 -10.43 1.87 -8.33
C GLU A 81 -11.35 2.32 -7.18
N ASP A 82 -12.00 3.48 -7.33
CA ASP A 82 -13.08 3.94 -6.44
C ASP A 82 -14.32 3.03 -6.48
N LEU A 83 -14.49 2.26 -7.55
CA LEU A 83 -15.61 1.31 -7.70
C LEU A 83 -15.30 -0.08 -7.14
N CYS A 84 -14.08 -0.34 -6.69
CA CYS A 84 -13.78 -1.57 -5.96
C CYS A 84 -14.68 -1.69 -4.73
N HIS A 85 -15.06 -2.91 -4.35
CA HIS A 85 -15.67 -3.14 -3.04
C HIS A 85 -14.81 -2.48 -1.94
N THR A 86 -15.46 -1.93 -0.91
CA THR A 86 -14.90 -1.02 0.11
C THR A 86 -14.45 0.37 -0.37
N GLY A 87 -14.51 0.67 -1.68
CA GLY A 87 -14.35 2.02 -2.24
C GLY A 87 -12.92 2.47 -2.54
N ALA A 88 -11.94 1.56 -2.53
CA ALA A 88 -10.54 1.89 -2.82
C ALA A 88 -9.73 0.67 -3.30
N HIS A 89 -8.55 0.92 -3.86
CA HIS A 89 -7.60 -0.11 -4.30
C HIS A 89 -7.09 -1.02 -3.15
N LYS A 90 -7.26 -0.61 -1.90
CA LYS A 90 -6.73 -1.31 -0.72
C LYS A 90 -7.24 -2.76 -0.61
N ILE A 91 -8.48 -3.01 -1.03
CA ILE A 91 -9.09 -4.34 -0.96
C ILE A 91 -8.33 -5.40 -1.78
N ASN A 92 -7.69 -5.02 -2.89
CA ASN A 92 -6.86 -5.94 -3.68
C ASN A 92 -5.77 -6.59 -2.81
N ASN A 93 -5.09 -5.75 -2.02
CA ASN A 93 -4.03 -6.18 -1.12
C ASN A 93 -4.58 -6.95 0.08
N SER A 94 -5.65 -6.46 0.72
CA SER A 94 -6.23 -7.11 1.89
C SER A 94 -6.71 -8.53 1.57
N ILE A 95 -7.38 -8.75 0.44
CA ILE A 95 -7.79 -10.10 0.01
C ILE A 95 -6.57 -11.00 -0.19
N GLY A 96 -5.54 -10.53 -0.90
CA GLY A 96 -4.33 -11.31 -1.16
C GLY A 96 -3.60 -11.73 0.13
N GLN A 97 -3.42 -10.79 1.05
CA GLN A 97 -2.73 -11.07 2.32
C GLN A 97 -3.57 -11.89 3.31
N VAL A 98 -4.89 -11.70 3.36
CA VAL A 98 -5.76 -12.53 4.21
C VAL A 98 -5.84 -13.96 3.68
N LEU A 99 -5.92 -14.15 2.37
CA LEU A 99 -5.81 -15.49 1.76
C LEU A 99 -4.47 -16.15 2.11
N LEU A 100 -3.37 -15.40 2.05
CA LEU A 100 -2.06 -15.90 2.46
C LEU A 100 -2.03 -16.27 3.95
N ALA A 101 -2.60 -15.44 4.83
CA ALA A 101 -2.72 -15.72 6.26
C ALA A 101 -3.47 -17.04 6.53
N ARG A 102 -4.56 -17.31 5.79
CA ARG A 102 -5.28 -18.59 5.86
C ARG A 102 -4.41 -19.77 5.46
N ARG A 103 -3.60 -19.64 4.40
CA ARG A 103 -2.67 -20.70 3.97
C ARG A 103 -1.57 -20.95 5.00
N MET A 104 -1.12 -19.89 5.67
CA MET A 104 -0.23 -19.97 6.83
C MET A 104 -0.95 -20.44 8.11
N LYS A 105 -2.25 -20.78 8.04
CA LYS A 105 -3.08 -21.25 9.15
C LYS A 105 -3.21 -20.26 10.31
N LYS A 106 -2.91 -18.98 10.08
CA LYS A 106 -3.07 -17.92 11.07
C LYS A 106 -4.57 -17.67 11.30
N LYS A 107 -4.95 -17.50 12.56
CA LYS A 107 -6.36 -17.34 12.98
C LYS A 107 -6.73 -15.89 13.27
N ARG A 108 -5.72 -15.05 13.47
CA ARG A 108 -5.84 -13.63 13.76
C ARG A 108 -5.07 -12.83 12.71
N VAL A 109 -5.64 -11.70 12.32
CA VAL A 109 -4.96 -10.70 11.51
C VAL A 109 -4.96 -9.36 12.24
N ILE A 110 -3.87 -8.63 12.09
CA ILE A 110 -3.76 -7.25 12.56
C ILE A 110 -3.42 -6.33 11.40
N ALA A 111 -3.78 -5.06 11.51
CA ALA A 111 -3.34 -4.02 10.58
C ALA A 111 -3.27 -2.65 11.24
N GLU A 112 -2.53 -1.73 10.65
CA GLU A 112 -2.59 -0.30 10.93
C GLU A 112 -3.64 0.39 10.05
N THR A 113 -4.08 1.58 10.42
CA THR A 113 -4.72 2.48 9.46
C THR A 113 -4.63 3.95 9.89
N GLY A 114 -4.54 4.86 8.92
CA GLY A 114 -4.66 6.31 9.11
C GLY A 114 -6.04 6.75 8.65
N ALA A 115 -6.21 7.01 7.35
CA ALA A 115 -7.52 7.36 6.75
C ALA A 115 -8.67 6.34 6.93
N GLY A 116 -8.44 5.18 7.55
CA GLY A 116 -9.45 4.14 7.78
C GLY A 116 -9.66 3.15 6.62
N GLN A 117 -9.32 3.52 5.38
CA GLN A 117 -9.59 2.69 4.19
C GLN A 117 -8.90 1.31 4.21
N HIS A 118 -7.65 1.25 4.68
CA HIS A 118 -6.95 -0.04 4.81
C HIS A 118 -7.54 -0.90 5.93
N GLY A 119 -7.89 -0.27 7.06
CA GLY A 119 -8.56 -0.95 8.16
C GLY A 119 -9.92 -1.53 7.76
N VAL A 120 -10.75 -0.77 7.03
CA VAL A 120 -12.03 -1.26 6.49
C VAL A 120 -11.80 -2.42 5.52
N ALA A 121 -10.87 -2.29 4.56
CA ALA A 121 -10.57 -3.37 3.62
C ALA A 121 -10.08 -4.65 4.30
N THR A 122 -9.26 -4.53 5.34
CA THR A 122 -8.74 -5.66 6.12
C THR A 122 -9.84 -6.30 6.96
N ALA A 123 -10.67 -5.51 7.65
CA ALA A 123 -11.82 -5.99 8.40
C ALA A 123 -12.81 -6.73 7.48
N THR A 124 -13.10 -6.19 6.29
CA THR A 124 -13.95 -6.85 5.29
C THR A 124 -13.39 -8.19 4.85
N ALA A 125 -12.10 -8.26 4.49
CA ALA A 125 -11.47 -9.50 4.09
C ALA A 125 -11.43 -10.52 5.24
N ALA A 126 -11.10 -10.09 6.46
CA ALA A 126 -11.07 -10.94 7.64
C ALA A 126 -12.45 -11.52 7.97
N ALA A 127 -13.50 -10.69 7.95
CA ALA A 127 -14.88 -11.09 8.18
C ALA A 127 -15.33 -12.14 7.15
N MET A 128 -15.04 -11.93 5.87
CA MET A 128 -15.38 -12.88 4.79
C MET A 128 -14.75 -14.26 5.01
N PHE A 129 -13.56 -14.31 5.61
CA PHE A 129 -12.81 -15.54 5.82
C PHE A 129 -12.88 -16.09 7.25
N GLY A 130 -13.66 -15.46 8.13
CA GLY A 130 -13.81 -15.89 9.52
C GLY A 130 -12.54 -15.78 10.35
N LEU A 131 -11.71 -14.76 10.11
CA LEU A 131 -10.53 -14.47 10.93
C LEU A 131 -10.84 -13.38 11.96
N THR A 132 -10.26 -13.50 13.16
CA THR A 132 -10.27 -12.41 14.14
C THR A 132 -9.45 -11.25 13.60
N CYS A 133 -9.99 -10.03 13.63
CA CYS A 133 -9.34 -8.85 13.09
C CYS A 133 -9.19 -7.77 14.17
N GLU A 134 -7.98 -7.23 14.30
CA GLU A 134 -7.72 -6.06 15.14
C GLU A 134 -6.98 -4.98 14.35
N ILE A 135 -7.48 -3.75 14.42
CA ILE A 135 -6.96 -2.61 13.67
C ILE A 135 -6.43 -1.56 14.63
N TYR A 136 -5.15 -1.20 14.49
CA TYR A 136 -4.51 -0.11 15.21
C TYR A 136 -4.70 1.20 14.45
N MET A 137 -5.15 2.24 15.15
CA MET A 137 -5.42 3.54 14.57
C MET A 137 -5.06 4.64 15.56
N GLY A 138 -4.33 5.67 15.10
CA GLY A 138 -3.99 6.82 15.94
C GLY A 138 -5.25 7.53 16.45
N THR A 139 -5.25 8.00 17.69
CA THR A 139 -6.45 8.61 18.31
C THR A 139 -6.92 9.87 17.57
N GLU A 140 -6.02 10.68 17.02
CA GLU A 140 -6.39 11.83 16.17
C GLU A 140 -7.06 11.38 14.86
N ASP A 141 -6.53 10.33 14.23
CA ASP A 141 -7.11 9.78 13.01
C ASP A 141 -8.48 9.15 13.27
N MET A 142 -8.66 8.48 14.43
CA MET A 142 -9.94 7.91 14.86
C MET A 142 -11.04 8.97 14.97
N GLU A 143 -10.73 10.12 15.57
CA GLU A 143 -11.67 11.24 15.69
C GLU A 143 -12.05 11.78 14.31
N ARG A 144 -11.05 12.06 13.46
CA ARG A 144 -11.25 12.59 12.10
C ARG A 144 -11.98 11.62 11.17
N GLN A 145 -11.85 10.31 11.39
CA GLN A 145 -12.35 9.25 10.52
C GLN A 145 -13.38 8.33 11.23
N SER A 146 -14.20 8.91 12.09
CA SER A 146 -15.20 8.20 12.91
C SER A 146 -16.10 7.24 12.11
N LEU A 147 -16.48 7.61 10.88
CA LEU A 147 -17.29 6.76 9.99
C LEU A 147 -16.56 5.46 9.61
N ASN A 148 -15.26 5.51 9.35
CA ASN A 148 -14.49 4.31 9.03
C ASN A 148 -14.24 3.45 10.29
N VAL A 149 -14.05 4.08 11.46
CA VAL A 149 -14.02 3.36 12.75
C VAL A 149 -15.31 2.58 12.97
N PHE A 150 -16.46 3.22 12.75
CA PHE A 150 -17.77 2.58 12.86
C PHE A 150 -17.93 1.41 11.87
N ARG A 151 -17.55 1.60 10.60
CA ARG A 151 -17.58 0.53 9.58
C ARG A 151 -16.72 -0.68 9.96
N MET A 152 -15.51 -0.46 10.48
CA MET A 152 -14.64 -1.54 10.94
C MET A 152 -15.28 -2.35 12.08
N ARG A 153 -15.90 -1.68 13.04
CA ARG A 153 -16.63 -2.34 14.15
C ARG A 153 -17.85 -3.10 13.67
N LEU A 154 -18.62 -2.57 12.71
CA LEU A 154 -19.74 -3.30 12.08
C LEU A 154 -19.29 -4.58 11.37
N LEU A 155 -18.07 -4.59 10.82
CA LEU A 155 -17.47 -5.76 10.20
C LEU A 155 -16.90 -6.76 11.24
N GLY A 156 -17.05 -6.48 12.54
CA GLY A 156 -16.59 -7.36 13.63
C GLY A 156 -15.12 -7.19 14.01
N ALA A 157 -14.42 -6.17 13.50
CA ALA A 157 -13.04 -5.89 13.89
C ALA A 157 -12.98 -5.11 15.21
N THR A 158 -12.01 -5.46 16.06
CA THR A 158 -11.57 -4.61 17.17
C THR A 158 -10.81 -3.42 16.60
N VAL A 159 -11.11 -2.20 17.05
CA VAL A 159 -10.36 -0.99 16.66
C VAL A 159 -9.70 -0.40 17.90
N THR A 160 -8.39 -0.54 17.96
CA THR A 160 -7.53 -0.17 19.10
C THR A 160 -6.89 1.19 18.84
N GLY A 161 -7.21 2.15 19.69
CA GLY A 161 -6.69 3.51 19.61
C GLY A 161 -5.25 3.60 20.10
N VAL A 162 -4.40 4.31 19.35
CA VAL A 162 -3.00 4.54 19.69
C VAL A 162 -2.81 6.00 20.10
N ASP A 163 -2.59 6.22 21.40
CA ASP A 163 -2.45 7.56 21.98
C ASP A 163 -0.99 8.01 22.15
N ALA A 164 -0.04 7.13 21.84
CA ALA A 164 1.39 7.40 21.94
C ALA A 164 1.89 8.27 20.77
N GLY A 165 2.94 9.05 21.05
CA GLY A 165 3.68 9.80 20.03
C GLY A 165 2.82 10.87 19.35
N SER A 166 2.82 10.85 18.02
CA SER A 166 2.04 11.78 17.19
C SER A 166 0.57 11.40 17.04
N ARG A 167 0.14 10.23 17.54
CA ARG A 167 -1.26 9.77 17.49
C ARG A 167 -1.80 9.64 16.07
N THR A 168 -0.93 9.31 15.12
CA THR A 168 -1.24 9.13 13.69
C THR A 168 -0.81 7.75 13.17
N LEU A 169 -0.95 7.52 11.86
CA LEU A 169 -0.50 6.31 11.16
C LEU A 169 0.90 5.81 11.55
N LYS A 170 1.88 6.70 11.79
CA LYS A 170 3.23 6.28 12.17
C LYS A 170 3.20 5.44 13.45
N ASP A 171 2.51 5.92 14.47
CA ASP A 171 2.44 5.28 15.77
C ASP A 171 1.54 4.02 15.72
N ALA A 172 0.50 4.04 14.89
CA ALA A 172 -0.30 2.85 14.62
C ALA A 172 0.51 1.69 14.00
N ILE A 173 1.47 1.97 13.11
CA ILE A 173 2.39 0.95 12.57
C ILE A 173 3.30 0.40 13.69
N ASN A 174 3.82 1.27 14.55
CA ASN A 174 4.67 0.85 15.66
C ASN A 174 3.93 -0.12 16.59
N GLU A 175 2.70 0.20 16.97
CA GLU A 175 1.90 -0.67 17.84
C GLU A 175 1.49 -1.98 17.14
N ALA A 176 1.14 -1.94 15.86
CA ALA A 176 0.88 -3.16 15.09
C ALA A 176 2.13 -4.07 15.00
N MET A 177 3.32 -3.50 14.81
CA MET A 177 4.57 -4.28 14.81
C MET A 177 4.92 -4.84 16.19
N ARG A 178 4.64 -4.09 17.27
CA ARG A 178 4.80 -4.59 18.65
C ARG A 178 3.89 -5.78 18.92
N ASP A 179 2.59 -5.65 18.60
CA ASP A 179 1.64 -6.77 18.73
C ASP A 179 2.13 -7.98 17.92
N TRP A 180 2.53 -7.75 16.66
CA TRP A 180 2.98 -8.85 15.82
C TRP A 180 4.14 -9.60 16.46
N THR A 181 5.12 -8.87 17.01
CA THR A 181 6.28 -9.45 17.69
C THR A 181 5.88 -10.33 18.87
N THR A 182 4.85 -9.95 19.63
CA THR A 182 4.32 -10.74 20.76
C THR A 182 3.51 -11.95 20.30
N ASN A 183 2.82 -11.85 19.15
CA ASN A 183 1.80 -12.82 18.71
C ASN A 183 2.16 -13.55 17.40
N VAL A 184 3.45 -13.62 17.02
CA VAL A 184 3.94 -14.15 15.73
C VAL A 184 3.40 -15.53 15.34
N GLN A 185 3.14 -16.40 16.32
CA GLN A 185 2.71 -17.77 16.08
C GLN A 185 1.27 -17.84 15.50
N THR A 186 0.37 -17.00 16.01
CA THR A 186 -1.08 -17.08 15.72
C THR A 186 -1.57 -15.97 14.80
N THR A 187 -0.78 -14.90 14.66
CA THR A 187 -1.18 -13.65 14.01
C THR A 187 -0.39 -13.39 12.73
N ASN A 188 -1.09 -12.94 11.68
CA ASN A 188 -0.45 -12.33 10.51
C ASN A 188 -0.66 -10.80 10.51
N TYR A 189 0.40 -10.05 10.20
CA TYR A 189 0.29 -8.61 10.01
C TYR A 189 -0.06 -8.28 8.55
N ILE A 190 -1.14 -7.54 8.34
CA ILE A 190 -1.62 -7.11 7.02
C ILE A 190 -1.18 -5.67 6.78
N LEU A 191 0.03 -5.48 6.25
CA LEU A 191 0.59 -4.16 5.99
C LEU A 191 -0.11 -3.49 4.79
N GLY A 192 -0.48 -2.21 4.92
CA GLY A 192 -1.41 -1.53 4.02
C GLY A 192 -0.83 -0.86 2.78
N SER A 193 0.48 -0.93 2.56
CA SER A 193 1.15 -0.29 1.43
C SER A 193 2.41 -1.04 1.02
N VAL A 194 3.11 -0.57 -0.01
CA VAL A 194 4.41 -1.10 -0.44
C VAL A 194 5.55 -0.57 0.44
N LEU A 195 5.34 -0.59 1.74
CA LEU A 195 6.27 -0.22 2.79
C LEU A 195 6.75 -1.48 3.51
N GLY A 196 7.47 -1.32 4.62
CA GLY A 196 7.82 -2.46 5.47
C GLY A 196 9.03 -3.26 4.98
N PRO A 197 9.49 -4.21 5.80
CA PRO A 197 10.56 -5.12 5.41
C PRO A 197 10.11 -6.01 4.26
N HIS A 198 11.05 -6.49 3.46
CA HIS A 198 10.80 -7.60 2.54
C HIS A 198 10.19 -8.79 3.30
N PRO A 199 9.12 -9.46 2.81
CA PRO A 199 8.61 -9.42 1.43
C PRO A 199 7.52 -8.38 1.15
N TYR A 200 7.11 -7.55 2.11
CA TYR A 200 5.92 -6.69 1.95
C TYR A 200 5.94 -5.79 0.71
N PRO A 201 7.00 -5.02 0.40
CA PRO A 201 6.98 -4.16 -0.79
C PRO A 201 6.69 -4.90 -2.09
N MET A 202 7.37 -6.05 -2.30
CA MET A 202 7.15 -6.92 -3.46
C MET A 202 5.75 -7.55 -3.44
N MET A 203 5.34 -8.09 -2.29
CA MET A 203 4.07 -8.78 -2.15
C MET A 203 2.87 -7.86 -2.39
N VAL A 204 2.86 -6.69 -1.75
CA VAL A 204 1.78 -5.71 -1.91
C VAL A 204 1.72 -5.18 -3.33
N ARG A 205 2.86 -4.88 -3.96
CA ARG A 205 2.92 -4.51 -5.38
C ARG A 205 2.29 -5.57 -6.26
N ASP A 206 2.64 -6.83 -6.05
CA ASP A 206 2.15 -7.94 -6.86
C ASP A 206 0.62 -8.10 -6.72
N PHE A 207 0.06 -7.95 -5.51
CA PHE A 207 -1.40 -7.93 -5.33
C PHE A 207 -2.08 -6.71 -5.97
N GLN A 208 -1.40 -5.56 -6.01
CA GLN A 208 -1.91 -4.33 -6.64
C GLN A 208 -1.68 -4.28 -8.15
N SER A 209 -0.78 -5.09 -8.71
CA SER A 209 -0.39 -5.06 -10.13
C SER A 209 -1.55 -5.39 -11.10
N VAL A 210 -2.67 -5.88 -10.57
CA VAL A 210 -3.93 -6.05 -11.32
C VAL A 210 -4.42 -4.71 -11.90
N ILE A 211 -4.18 -3.59 -11.22
CA ILE A 211 -4.58 -2.25 -11.66
C ILE A 211 -3.94 -1.92 -13.01
N GLY A 212 -2.61 -1.99 -13.09
CA GLY A 212 -1.86 -1.72 -14.31
C GLY A 212 -2.14 -2.73 -15.41
N ARG A 213 -2.27 -4.03 -15.08
CA ARG A 213 -2.61 -5.07 -16.06
C ARG A 213 -3.95 -4.80 -16.75
N GLU A 214 -4.96 -4.39 -15.99
CA GLU A 214 -6.26 -4.04 -16.54
C GLU A 214 -6.19 -2.73 -17.33
N ALA A 215 -5.59 -1.68 -16.76
CA ALA A 215 -5.46 -0.38 -17.42
C ALA A 215 -4.76 -0.49 -18.78
N ARG A 216 -3.68 -1.29 -18.87
CA ARG A 216 -2.97 -1.56 -20.13
C ARG A 216 -3.86 -2.23 -21.18
N LYS A 217 -4.63 -3.25 -20.79
CA LYS A 217 -5.56 -3.91 -21.71
C LYS A 217 -6.65 -2.95 -22.18
N GLN A 218 -7.21 -2.17 -21.26
CA GLN A 218 -8.31 -1.26 -21.51
C GLN A 218 -7.88 -0.10 -22.43
N ILE A 219 -6.76 0.56 -22.16
CA ILE A 219 -6.31 1.70 -22.97
C ILE A 219 -5.94 1.29 -24.40
N LEU A 220 -5.39 0.09 -24.59
CA LEU A 220 -5.13 -0.45 -25.92
C LEU A 220 -6.43 -0.72 -26.71
N VAL A 221 -7.51 -1.11 -26.03
CA VAL A 221 -8.83 -1.28 -26.66
C VAL A 221 -9.43 0.08 -27.00
N GLU A 222 -9.36 1.06 -26.09
CA GLU A 222 -9.99 2.38 -26.27
C GLU A 222 -9.26 3.27 -27.28
N GLU A 223 -7.93 3.28 -27.28
CA GLU A 223 -7.13 4.24 -28.05
C GLU A 223 -6.18 3.57 -29.07
N GLY A 224 -6.12 2.23 -29.13
CA GLY A 224 -5.23 1.51 -30.05
C GLY A 224 -3.73 1.67 -29.77
N ARG A 225 -3.37 2.31 -28.65
CA ARG A 225 -1.99 2.64 -28.27
C ARG A 225 -1.82 2.69 -26.76
N LEU A 226 -0.58 2.69 -26.30
CA LEU A 226 -0.24 2.92 -24.89
C LEU A 226 -0.39 4.42 -24.52
N PRO A 227 -0.64 4.75 -23.24
CA PRO A 227 -0.79 6.13 -22.79
C PRO A 227 0.56 6.86 -22.79
N ASP A 228 0.53 8.16 -23.00
CA ASP A 228 1.73 9.00 -22.91
C ASP A 228 2.20 9.18 -21.45
N TYR A 229 1.24 9.26 -20.52
CA TYR A 229 1.48 9.44 -19.09
C TYR A 229 0.59 8.53 -18.24
N LEU A 230 1.17 8.00 -17.16
CA LEU A 230 0.48 7.40 -16.02
C LEU A 230 0.68 8.30 -14.81
N VAL A 231 -0.40 8.71 -14.16
CA VAL A 231 -0.33 9.61 -12.99
C VAL A 231 -1.05 8.96 -11.82
N ALA A 232 -0.41 8.93 -10.66
CA ALA A 232 -0.98 8.33 -9.45
C ALA A 232 -0.44 9.00 -8.18
N CYS A 233 -1.26 9.08 -7.13
CA CYS A 233 -0.84 9.66 -5.87
C CYS A 233 0.09 8.71 -5.09
N VAL A 234 1.02 9.26 -4.34
CA VAL A 234 2.05 8.51 -3.61
C VAL A 234 2.01 8.90 -2.14
N GLY A 235 1.28 8.10 -1.35
CA GLY A 235 1.51 7.98 0.09
C GLY A 235 2.67 7.01 0.31
N GLY A 236 2.38 5.81 0.84
CA GLY A 236 3.35 4.71 0.78
C GLY A 236 3.55 4.11 -0.62
N GLY A 237 2.68 4.40 -1.60
CA GLY A 237 2.90 4.10 -3.02
C GLY A 237 2.26 2.83 -3.60
N SER A 238 1.33 2.17 -2.90
CA SER A 238 0.76 0.89 -3.37
C SER A 238 -0.14 1.00 -4.60
N ASN A 239 -0.94 2.07 -4.72
CA ASN A 239 -1.77 2.29 -5.90
C ASN A 239 -0.91 2.64 -7.12
N SER A 240 0.08 3.51 -6.93
CA SER A 240 0.91 4.03 -8.01
C SER A 240 1.77 2.93 -8.60
N ILE A 241 2.49 2.16 -7.79
CA ILE A 241 3.26 1.03 -8.33
C ILE A 241 2.35 -0.06 -8.90
N GLY A 242 1.15 -0.27 -8.34
CA GLY A 242 0.15 -1.17 -8.90
C GLY A 242 -0.29 -0.78 -10.32
N LEU A 243 -0.42 0.52 -10.60
CA LEU A 243 -0.70 1.05 -11.92
C LEU A 243 0.54 0.98 -12.83
N PHE A 244 1.70 1.42 -12.34
CA PHE A 244 2.93 1.57 -13.11
C PHE A 244 3.56 0.25 -13.52
N HIS A 245 3.46 -0.80 -12.69
CA HIS A 245 4.24 -2.02 -12.84
C HIS A 245 4.06 -2.72 -14.20
N ALA A 246 2.86 -2.65 -14.79
CA ALA A 246 2.59 -3.26 -16.10
C ALA A 246 3.24 -2.52 -17.30
N PHE A 247 3.78 -1.32 -17.05
CA PHE A 247 4.33 -0.41 -18.07
C PHE A 247 5.82 -0.12 -17.86
N LEU A 248 6.47 -0.70 -16.84
CA LEU A 248 7.88 -0.39 -16.48
C LEU A 248 8.89 -0.67 -17.60
N LYS A 249 8.53 -1.50 -18.59
CA LYS A 249 9.38 -1.81 -19.75
C LYS A 249 9.04 -0.95 -20.97
N ASP A 250 7.97 -0.16 -20.92
CA ASP A 250 7.50 0.67 -22.02
C ASP A 250 8.15 2.07 -21.88
N THR A 251 9.36 2.24 -22.41
CA THR A 251 10.21 3.44 -22.20
C THR A 251 9.59 4.77 -22.66
N HIS A 252 8.58 4.73 -23.53
CA HIS A 252 7.86 5.91 -24.00
C HIS A 252 6.73 6.34 -23.05
N VAL A 253 6.30 5.48 -22.13
CA VAL A 253 5.22 5.76 -21.16
C VAL A 253 5.82 6.44 -19.94
N LYS A 254 5.50 7.72 -19.74
CA LYS A 254 6.01 8.49 -18.59
C LYS A 254 5.18 8.20 -17.35
N MET A 255 5.83 8.07 -16.20
CA MET A 255 5.17 7.76 -14.93
C MET A 255 5.38 8.92 -13.95
N VAL A 256 4.29 9.45 -13.40
CA VAL A 256 4.31 10.60 -12.50
C VAL A 256 3.66 10.22 -11.18
N GLY A 257 4.49 10.09 -10.14
CA GLY A 257 4.05 9.96 -8.76
C GLY A 257 3.80 11.33 -8.13
N VAL A 258 2.61 11.55 -7.54
CA VAL A 258 2.25 12.83 -6.92
C VAL A 258 2.22 12.68 -5.40
N GLU A 259 3.14 13.34 -4.70
CA GLU A 259 3.20 13.40 -3.24
C GLU A 259 2.40 14.58 -2.67
N ALA A 260 2.11 14.57 -1.36
CA ALA A 260 1.34 15.66 -0.74
C ALA A 260 2.25 16.83 -0.33
N ALA A 261 2.02 17.99 -0.94
CA ALA A 261 2.74 19.23 -0.61
C ALA A 261 2.24 19.92 0.68
N GLY A 262 1.18 19.43 1.32
CA GLY A 262 0.63 19.99 2.55
C GLY A 262 0.30 21.48 2.42
N LEU A 263 0.86 22.30 3.31
CA LEU A 263 0.71 23.77 3.28
C LEU A 263 1.76 24.47 2.38
N GLY A 264 2.49 23.70 1.57
CA GLY A 264 3.61 24.14 0.75
C GLY A 264 4.90 23.48 1.21
N ILE A 265 5.76 23.08 0.26
CA ILE A 265 7.04 22.41 0.55
C ILE A 265 7.93 23.33 1.41
N GLU A 266 8.02 24.60 1.06
CA GLU A 266 8.82 25.61 1.79
C GLU A 266 8.40 25.80 3.24
N SER A 267 7.15 25.47 3.59
CA SER A 267 6.65 25.59 4.96
C SER A 267 7.18 24.50 5.91
N GLY A 268 7.79 23.44 5.37
CA GLY A 268 8.13 22.22 6.11
C GLY A 268 6.92 21.36 6.52
N LYS A 269 5.69 21.86 6.37
CA LYS A 269 4.44 21.15 6.69
C LYS A 269 3.90 20.44 5.45
N HIS A 270 4.57 19.37 5.06
CA HIS A 270 4.23 18.54 3.90
C HIS A 270 4.50 17.06 4.16
N ALA A 271 4.16 16.22 3.18
CA ALA A 271 4.56 14.81 3.11
C ALA A 271 5.23 14.46 1.77
N ALA A 272 5.89 15.44 1.14
CA ALA A 272 6.70 15.24 -0.08
C ALA A 272 8.14 14.76 0.27
N ARG A 273 8.39 13.45 0.19
CA ARG A 273 9.68 12.84 0.59
C ARG A 273 10.78 13.10 -0.43
N PHE A 274 10.46 13.23 -1.72
CA PHE A 274 11.49 13.50 -2.73
C PHE A 274 11.88 14.98 -2.81
N ALA A 275 11.06 15.89 -2.25
CA ALA A 275 11.35 17.32 -2.26
C ALA A 275 12.31 17.77 -1.15
N GLY A 276 12.37 17.04 -0.03
CA GLY A 276 13.21 17.41 1.12
C GLY A 276 13.60 16.25 2.03
N GLY A 277 13.31 15.01 1.63
CA GLY A 277 13.72 13.81 2.37
C GLY A 277 15.08 13.30 1.91
N ARG A 278 15.65 12.41 2.72
CA ARG A 278 16.93 11.75 2.46
C ARG A 278 16.84 10.26 2.75
N PRO A 279 17.68 9.41 2.12
CA PRO A 279 17.69 7.98 2.40
C PRO A 279 17.91 7.66 3.89
N GLY A 280 17.17 6.70 4.41
CA GLY A 280 17.30 6.21 5.77
C GLY A 280 16.39 5.01 6.03
N VAL A 281 16.30 4.59 7.28
CA VAL A 281 15.58 3.37 7.67
C VAL A 281 14.35 3.74 8.49
N LEU A 282 13.16 3.36 8.01
CA LEU A 282 11.92 3.49 8.77
C LEU A 282 11.05 2.26 8.60
N HIS A 283 10.47 1.78 9.71
CA HIS A 283 9.50 0.68 9.74
C HIS A 283 9.95 -0.54 8.93
N GLY A 284 11.22 -0.96 9.10
CA GLY A 284 11.72 -2.21 8.50
C GLY A 284 12.39 -2.10 7.14
N THR A 285 12.49 -0.90 6.54
CA THR A 285 12.99 -0.74 5.16
C THR A 285 13.90 0.46 4.97
N MET A 286 14.92 0.32 4.13
CA MET A 286 15.75 1.44 3.64
C MET A 286 15.02 2.15 2.51
N THR A 287 14.73 3.44 2.66
CA THR A 287 13.93 4.22 1.71
C THR A 287 14.17 5.73 1.87
N TYR A 288 13.61 6.56 0.99
CA TYR A 288 13.50 8.00 1.23
C TYR A 288 12.49 8.29 2.34
N LEU A 289 12.90 9.11 3.30
CA LEU A 289 12.01 9.64 4.33
C LEU A 289 12.35 11.09 4.71
N LEU A 290 11.37 11.77 5.30
CA LEU A 290 11.54 13.06 5.94
C LEU A 290 12.12 12.85 7.34
N GLN A 291 13.32 13.36 7.57
CA GLN A 291 14.05 13.26 8.83
C GLN A 291 14.97 14.47 9.00
N ASP A 292 15.23 14.86 10.24
CA ASP A 292 16.20 15.90 10.58
C ASP A 292 17.65 15.42 10.45
N ASP A 293 18.62 16.27 10.76
CA ASP A 293 20.05 15.98 10.64
C ASP A 293 20.53 14.86 11.56
N ASP A 294 19.88 14.67 12.71
CA ASP A 294 20.14 13.60 13.68
C ASP A 294 19.45 12.28 13.33
N GLY A 295 18.64 12.27 12.26
CA GLY A 295 17.92 11.10 11.77
C GLY A 295 16.60 10.82 12.50
N GLN A 296 16.07 11.81 13.25
CA GLN A 296 14.72 11.71 13.81
C GLN A 296 13.69 11.94 12.71
N VAL A 297 12.64 11.13 12.72
CA VAL A 297 11.57 11.21 11.72
C VAL A 297 10.77 12.49 11.90
N ASN A 298 10.69 13.30 10.86
CA ASN A 298 9.93 14.55 10.89
C ASN A 298 8.42 14.28 10.95
N LEU A 299 7.69 15.20 11.59
CA LEU A 299 6.24 15.25 11.46
C LEU A 299 5.85 15.64 10.04
N THR A 300 4.77 15.06 9.55
CA THR A 300 4.23 15.37 8.23
C THR A 300 2.91 16.12 8.33
N HIS A 301 2.49 16.70 7.22
CA HIS A 301 1.18 17.32 7.13
C HIS A 301 0.57 17.13 5.75
N SER A 302 -0.67 16.66 5.72
CA SER A 302 -1.49 16.59 4.52
C SER A 302 -2.96 16.62 4.91
N VAL A 303 -3.77 17.33 4.12
CA VAL A 303 -5.24 17.28 4.26
C VAL A 303 -5.78 15.85 4.05
N SER A 304 -5.06 15.03 3.27
CA SER A 304 -5.38 13.62 3.06
C SER A 304 -4.53 12.74 3.99
N ALA A 305 -5.16 12.13 4.99
CA ALA A 305 -4.53 11.17 5.89
C ALA A 305 -3.93 9.94 5.17
N GLY A 306 -4.39 9.63 3.94
CA GLY A 306 -3.83 8.53 3.15
C GLY A 306 -2.47 8.84 2.52
N LEU A 307 -2.08 10.12 2.49
CA LEU A 307 -0.80 10.61 1.97
C LEU A 307 0.12 11.15 3.07
N ASP A 308 -0.41 11.32 4.29
CA ASP A 308 0.29 11.89 5.44
C ASP A 308 1.20 10.85 6.11
N TYR A 309 2.35 10.60 5.47
CA TYR A 309 3.34 9.65 5.97
C TYR A 309 4.75 10.07 5.57
N ALA A 310 5.69 9.89 6.50
CA ALA A 310 7.06 10.40 6.39
C ALA A 310 7.97 9.63 5.42
N ALA A 311 7.60 8.43 4.98
CA ALA A 311 8.41 7.61 4.09
C ALA A 311 7.65 7.16 2.84
N VAL A 312 8.38 6.67 1.84
CA VAL A 312 7.83 6.14 0.59
C VAL A 312 8.26 4.68 0.38
N GLY A 313 7.55 3.92 -0.47
CA GLY A 313 7.94 2.54 -0.77
C GLY A 313 9.34 2.44 -1.41
N PRO A 314 10.16 1.44 -1.06
CA PRO A 314 11.55 1.35 -1.51
C PRO A 314 11.70 1.17 -3.02
N GLU A 315 10.69 0.60 -3.69
CA GLU A 315 10.69 0.49 -5.15
C GLU A 315 10.45 1.84 -5.83
N HIS A 316 9.67 2.75 -5.23
CA HIS A 316 9.56 4.13 -5.71
C HIS A 316 10.88 4.88 -5.51
N SER A 317 11.52 4.71 -4.36
CA SER A 317 12.87 5.26 -4.11
C SER A 317 13.87 4.80 -5.16
N PHE A 318 13.83 3.51 -5.53
CA PHE A 318 14.67 2.99 -6.60
C PHE A 318 14.37 3.64 -7.95
N TYR A 319 13.10 3.74 -8.36
CA TYR A 319 12.72 4.33 -9.65
C TYR A 319 12.88 5.86 -9.71
N HIS A 320 12.94 6.53 -8.56
CA HIS A 320 13.27 7.95 -8.50
C HIS A 320 14.74 8.21 -8.89
N ASP A 321 15.64 7.29 -8.52
CA ASP A 321 17.08 7.47 -8.69
C ASP A 321 17.63 7.00 -10.05
N VAL A 322 16.82 6.32 -10.88
CA VAL A 322 17.24 5.69 -12.14
C VAL A 322 16.55 6.23 -13.39
#